data_AF-A0AAW9NH21-F1
#
_entry.id   AF-A0AAW9NH21-F1
#
_cell.length_a   1.000
_cell.length_b   1.000
_cell.length_c   1.000
_cell.angle_alpha   90.00
_cell.angle_beta   90.00
_cell.angle_gamma   90.00
#
_symmetry.space_group_name_H-M   'P 1'
#
loop_
_entity.id
_entity.type
_entity.pdbx_description
1 polymer ?
#
loop_
_entity_poly.entity_id
_entity_poly.type
_entity_poly.pdbx_seq_one_letter_code
_entity_poly.pdbx_strand_id
1 'polypeptide(L)'
;MKASILFKQIISIGITSILFGCSTTEKCKESVSKSSPISGFSFLTSQSPNQVHIINLQEISTRTIDEKDKKINYGYSSLRIYYGDYGSKLEKYKEFDGFDLATIDNFEVKWQDDNVALINVYRKAEGGTRFKDETIRLDTSI
;
A
#
# COMPACT_ATOMS: atom_id res chain seq x y z
N MET A 1 65.65 29.79 -13.69
CA MET A 1 64.30 30.22 -13.24
C MET A 1 63.50 30.62 -14.47
N LYS A 2 62.34 29.96 -14.70
CA LYS A 2 61.19 30.29 -15.59
C LYS A 2 61.48 30.95 -16.97
N ALA A 3 61.35 30.21 -18.08
CA ALA A 3 60.12 29.75 -18.77
C ALA A 3 59.43 30.84 -19.61
N SER A 4 59.32 30.62 -20.92
CA SER A 4 58.04 30.65 -21.64
C SER A 4 58.18 30.24 -23.11
N ILE A 5 57.20 29.46 -23.52
CA ILE A 5 56.99 28.75 -24.79
C ILE A 5 56.28 29.66 -25.81
N LEU A 6 56.59 29.54 -27.10
CA LEU A 6 55.71 29.92 -28.23
C LEU A 6 55.85 28.85 -29.34
N PHE A 7 54.82 28.04 -29.57
CA PHE A 7 53.78 28.19 -30.62
C PHE A 7 54.30 28.06 -32.07
N LYS A 8 53.96 26.97 -32.77
CA LYS A 8 53.03 26.96 -33.92
C LYS A 8 52.97 25.58 -34.60
N GLN A 9 51.78 25.27 -35.10
CA GLN A 9 51.29 24.00 -35.66
C GLN A 9 51.91 23.63 -37.00
N ILE A 10 52.05 22.32 -37.30
CA ILE A 10 51.89 21.77 -38.65
C ILE A 10 51.13 20.43 -38.58
N ILE A 11 50.22 20.30 -39.53
CA ILE A 11 49.18 19.31 -39.81
C ILE A 11 49.78 18.02 -40.40
N SER A 12 49.12 16.87 -40.19
CA SER A 12 48.55 16.02 -41.28
C SER A 12 48.61 14.49 -41.01
N ILE A 13 47.48 13.83 -41.36
CA ILE A 13 47.30 12.45 -41.84
C ILE A 13 47.59 11.34 -40.80
N GLY A 14 46.66 10.50 -40.36
CA GLY A 14 45.48 9.95 -41.01
C GLY A 14 45.60 8.42 -40.96
N ILE A 15 44.92 7.76 -40.02
CA ILE A 15 44.76 6.28 -40.03
C ILE A 15 43.33 5.95 -39.60
N THR A 16 42.58 5.46 -40.57
CA THR A 16 41.29 4.78 -40.47
C THR A 16 41.48 3.37 -39.88
N SER A 17 40.69 2.98 -38.87
CA SER A 17 40.41 1.58 -38.47
C SER A 17 39.24 1.56 -37.46
N ILE A 18 37.99 1.35 -37.91
CA ILE A 18 37.21 0.10 -37.82
C ILE A 18 36.63 -0.19 -36.42
N LEU A 19 35.30 -0.03 -36.34
CA LEU A 19 34.27 -0.82 -35.66
C LEU A 19 34.50 -1.27 -34.20
N PHE A 20 33.62 -0.82 -33.30
CA PHE A 20 32.59 -1.62 -32.61
C PHE A 20 32.14 -0.88 -31.35
N GLY A 21 30.85 -0.60 -31.26
CA GLY A 21 30.25 0.03 -30.09
C GLY A 21 28.80 0.34 -30.39
N CYS A 22 27.97 -0.70 -30.37
CA CYS A 22 26.55 -0.65 -30.63
C CYS A 22 25.91 0.52 -29.87
N SER A 23 25.49 1.56 -30.58
CA SER A 23 24.66 2.63 -30.03
C SER A 23 23.23 2.11 -29.91
N THR A 24 23.00 1.22 -28.96
CA THR A 24 21.65 0.98 -28.45
C THR A 24 21.62 1.57 -27.06
N THR A 25 21.11 2.79 -26.96
CA THR A 25 20.44 3.23 -25.74
C THR A 25 19.26 2.30 -25.52
N GLU A 26 19.54 1.11 -24.97
CA GLU A 26 18.53 0.34 -24.28
C GLU A 26 18.08 1.22 -23.13
N LYS A 27 16.92 1.85 -23.32
CA LYS A 27 16.15 2.37 -22.20
C LYS A 27 16.08 1.22 -21.21
N CYS A 28 16.79 1.31 -20.08
CA CYS A 28 16.40 0.58 -18.89
C CYS A 28 14.95 0.97 -18.65
N LYS A 29 14.03 0.16 -19.15
CA LYS A 29 12.66 0.14 -18.69
C LYS A 29 12.81 -0.28 -17.25
N GLU A 30 12.82 0.71 -16.36
CA GLU A 30 12.48 0.53 -14.97
C GLU A 30 11.21 -0.33 -14.97
N SER A 31 11.38 -1.60 -14.65
CA SER A 31 10.28 -2.53 -14.52
C SER A 31 9.52 -2.06 -13.30
N VAL A 32 8.56 -1.17 -13.54
CA VAL A 32 7.60 -0.72 -12.54
C VAL A 32 6.96 -1.98 -11.99
N SER A 33 7.40 -2.37 -10.80
CA SER A 33 6.88 -3.50 -10.07
C SER A 33 5.42 -3.19 -9.77
N LYS A 34 4.52 -3.74 -10.58
CA LYS A 34 3.08 -3.55 -10.40
C LYS A 34 2.69 -4.18 -9.07
N SER A 35 2.49 -3.36 -8.05
CA SER A 35 1.89 -3.78 -6.79
C SER A 35 0.38 -3.92 -7.02
N SER A 36 -0.15 -5.12 -6.81
CA SER A 36 -1.60 -5.32 -6.78
C SER A 36 -2.02 -5.63 -5.35
N PRO A 37 -3.12 -5.05 -4.84
CA PRO A 37 -3.68 -5.48 -3.58
C PRO A 37 -4.05 -6.96 -3.69
N ILE A 38 -3.66 -7.76 -2.70
CA ILE A 38 -4.22 -9.10 -2.52
C ILE A 38 -5.65 -8.92 -2.02
N SER A 39 -6.55 -9.77 -2.48
CA SER A 39 -7.91 -9.89 -1.92
C SER A 39 -7.88 -9.80 -0.40
N GLY A 40 -8.70 -8.92 0.17
CA GLY A 40 -8.71 -8.66 1.61
C GLY A 40 -9.10 -9.88 2.44
N PHE A 41 -8.49 -10.03 3.62
CA PHE A 41 -8.90 -10.99 4.62
C PHE A 41 -9.91 -10.35 5.57
N SER A 42 -11.13 -10.89 5.58
CA SER A 42 -12.18 -10.50 6.53
C SER A 42 -11.89 -11.11 7.89
N PHE A 43 -11.65 -10.27 8.90
CA PHE A 43 -11.39 -10.75 10.26
C PHE A 43 -12.52 -10.44 11.24
N LEU A 44 -13.33 -9.39 10.99
CA LEU A 44 -14.49 -9.08 11.83
C LEU A 44 -15.68 -8.67 10.96
N THR A 45 -16.80 -9.34 11.17
CA THR A 45 -18.10 -8.96 10.60
C THR A 45 -19.09 -8.73 11.73
N SER A 46 -19.97 -7.75 11.57
CA SER A 46 -20.99 -7.42 12.55
C SER A 46 -22.27 -7.00 11.84
N GLN A 47 -23.38 -7.61 12.22
CA GLN A 47 -24.71 -7.32 11.69
C GLN A 47 -25.46 -6.45 12.69
N SER A 48 -26.24 -5.51 12.16
CA SER A 48 -27.25 -4.76 12.91
C SER A 48 -28.26 -5.67 13.60
N PRO A 49 -28.96 -5.21 14.67
CA PRO A 49 -29.91 -6.01 15.44
C PRO A 49 -30.96 -6.76 14.59
N ASN A 50 -31.53 -6.10 13.58
CA ASN A 50 -32.51 -6.70 12.67
C ASN A 50 -31.90 -7.16 11.33
N GLN A 51 -30.57 -7.25 11.25
CA GLN A 51 -29.83 -7.74 10.07
C GLN A 51 -30.13 -6.95 8.78
N VAL A 52 -30.44 -5.66 8.89
CA VAL A 52 -30.64 -4.79 7.72
C VAL A 52 -29.31 -4.29 7.15
N HIS A 53 -28.35 -3.99 8.03
CA HIS A 53 -27.00 -3.52 7.71
C HIS A 53 -25.91 -4.46 8.23
N ILE A 54 -24.77 -4.47 7.55
CA ILE A 54 -23.56 -5.20 7.94
C ILE A 54 -22.32 -4.32 7.83
N ILE A 55 -21.41 -4.51 8.80
CA ILE A 55 -20.06 -3.96 8.80
C ILE A 55 -19.07 -5.11 8.62
N ASN A 56 -18.08 -4.93 7.76
CA ASN A 56 -17.00 -5.88 7.53
C ASN A 56 -15.64 -5.18 7.60
N LEU A 57 -14.80 -5.59 8.55
CA LEU A 57 -13.42 -5.13 8.71
C LEU A 57 -12.49 -6.13 8.02
N GLN A 58 -11.71 -5.62 7.07
CA GLN A 58 -10.78 -6.40 6.27
C GLN A 58 -9.36 -5.88 6.40
N GLU A 59 -8.41 -6.79 6.54
CA GLU A 59 -7.00 -6.51 6.31
C GLU A 59 -6.68 -6.68 4.82
N ILE A 60 -6.11 -5.64 4.20
CA ILE A 60 -5.66 -5.65 2.81
C ILE A 60 -4.14 -5.61 2.82
N SER A 61 -3.49 -6.68 2.36
CA SER A 61 -2.05 -6.67 2.13
C SER A 61 -1.74 -6.41 0.67
N THR A 62 -0.74 -5.58 0.41
CA THR A 62 -0.18 -5.46 -0.95
C THR A 62 0.80 -6.61 -1.21
N ARG A 63 0.85 -7.07 -2.46
CA ARG A 63 1.90 -7.98 -2.91
C ARG A 63 2.60 -7.41 -4.11
N THR A 64 3.92 -7.52 -4.06
CA THR A 64 4.80 -7.21 -5.17
C THR A 64 5.48 -8.50 -5.61
N ILE A 65 5.43 -8.78 -6.90
CA ILE A 65 6.14 -9.91 -7.49
C ILE A 65 7.41 -9.35 -8.12
N ASP A 66 8.56 -9.81 -7.65
CA ASP A 66 9.82 -9.58 -8.35
C ASP A 66 9.81 -10.43 -9.62
N GLU A 67 9.74 -9.79 -10.79
CA GLU A 67 9.60 -10.51 -12.06
C GLU A 67 10.86 -11.30 -12.44
N LYS A 68 12.03 -10.86 -11.95
CA LYS A 68 13.34 -11.45 -12.23
C LYS A 68 13.55 -12.74 -11.45
N ASP A 69 13.26 -12.69 -10.15
CA ASP A 69 13.51 -13.81 -9.24
C ASP A 69 12.23 -14.62 -8.94
N LYS A 70 11.09 -14.22 -9.51
CA LYS A 70 9.73 -14.75 -9.22
C LYS A 70 9.39 -14.74 -7.73
N LYS A 71 10.08 -13.91 -6.94
CA LYS A 71 9.92 -13.83 -5.50
C LYS A 71 8.68 -13.01 -5.16
N ILE A 72 7.93 -13.50 -4.19
CA ILE A 72 6.76 -12.82 -3.63
C ILE A 72 7.21 -12.02 -2.42
N ASN A 73 7.01 -10.70 -2.46
CA ASN A 73 7.16 -9.85 -1.29
C ASN A 73 5.78 -9.36 -0.87
N TYR A 74 5.42 -9.59 0.39
CA TYR A 74 4.25 -8.99 1.00
C TYR A 74 4.64 -7.60 1.48
N GLY A 75 3.91 -6.60 1.02
CA GLY A 75 4.13 -5.20 1.34
C GLY A 75 3.22 -4.75 2.47
N TYR A 76 2.93 -3.45 2.45
CA TYR A 76 2.09 -2.76 3.42
C TYR A 76 0.71 -3.40 3.59
N SER A 77 0.26 -3.51 4.83
CA SER A 77 -1.12 -3.83 5.19
C SER A 77 -1.89 -2.54 5.51
N SER A 78 -3.11 -2.44 4.97
CA SER A 78 -4.10 -1.46 5.40
C SER A 78 -5.31 -2.16 5.98
N LEU A 79 -5.97 -1.53 6.94
CA LEU A 79 -7.26 -1.96 7.44
C LEU A 79 -8.35 -1.20 6.71
N ARG A 80 -9.38 -1.89 6.24
CA ARG A 80 -10.56 -1.27 5.62
C ARG A 80 -11.83 -1.64 6.35
N ILE A 81 -12.64 -0.63 6.64
CA ILE A 81 -14.01 -0.79 7.12
C ILE A 81 -14.92 -0.70 5.90
N TYR A 82 -15.69 -1.75 5.67
CA TYR A 82 -16.74 -1.81 4.66
C TYR A 82 -18.11 -1.83 5.33
N TYR A 83 -19.12 -1.24 4.69
CA TYR A 83 -20.50 -1.22 5.18
C TYR A 83 -21.50 -1.33 4.05
N GLY A 84 -22.74 -1.71 4.36
CA GLY A 84 -23.86 -1.68 3.43
C GLY A 84 -25.00 -2.56 3.89
N ASP A 85 -26.02 -2.68 3.05
CA ASP A 85 -27.15 -3.56 3.33
C ASP A 85 -26.70 -5.02 3.41
N TYR A 86 -27.34 -5.78 4.29
CA TYR A 86 -27.08 -7.20 4.41
C TYR A 86 -27.42 -7.94 3.11
N GLY A 87 -26.46 -8.72 2.60
CA GLY A 87 -26.60 -9.43 1.32
C GLY A 87 -26.26 -8.59 0.08
N SER A 88 -26.00 -7.29 0.24
CA SER A 88 -25.58 -6.40 -0.85
C SER A 88 -24.06 -6.28 -0.96
N LYS A 89 -23.61 -5.67 -2.06
CA LYS A 89 -22.20 -5.29 -2.21
C LYS A 89 -21.87 -4.20 -1.19
N LEU A 90 -20.83 -4.42 -0.38
CA LEU A 90 -20.40 -3.46 0.61
C LEU A 90 -19.55 -2.33 0.00
N GLU A 91 -19.74 -1.13 0.51
CA GLU A 91 -18.99 0.07 0.17
C GLU A 91 -17.84 0.30 1.15
N LYS A 92 -16.72 0.84 0.66
CA LYS A 92 -15.60 1.19 1.52
C LYS A 92 -15.95 2.45 2.30
N TYR A 93 -16.03 2.34 3.62
CA TYR A 93 -16.29 3.47 4.51
C TYR A 93 -15.01 4.21 4.90
N LYS A 94 -14.02 3.50 5.45
CA LYS A 94 -12.76 4.07 5.96
C LYS A 94 -11.59 3.12 5.75
N GLU A 95 -10.40 3.67 5.59
CA GLU A 95 -9.15 2.93 5.46
C GLU A 95 -8.12 3.49 6.44
N PHE A 96 -7.38 2.59 7.09
CA PHE A 96 -6.28 2.90 7.99
C PHE A 96 -5.01 2.30 7.44
N ASP A 97 -4.05 3.18 7.19
CA ASP A 97 -2.72 2.81 6.75
C ASP A 97 -1.84 2.47 7.96
N GLY A 98 -1.01 1.43 7.83
CA GLY A 98 0.11 1.19 8.76
C GLY A 98 -0.36 0.56 10.05
N PHE A 99 -1.42 -0.22 9.95
CA PHE A 99 -1.96 -0.95 11.06
C PHE A 99 -1.18 -2.27 11.18
N ASP A 100 -0.35 -2.37 12.22
CA ASP A 100 0.28 -3.65 12.57
C ASP A 100 -0.82 -4.70 12.76
N LEU A 101 -0.75 -5.74 11.92
CA LEU A 101 -1.59 -6.95 11.84
C LEU A 101 -2.84 -6.86 12.74
N ALA A 102 -3.92 -6.36 12.16
CA ALA A 102 -5.18 -6.11 12.86
C ALA A 102 -5.75 -7.41 13.44
N THR A 103 -5.56 -7.63 14.74
CA THR A 103 -6.26 -8.70 15.44
C THR A 103 -7.70 -8.28 15.73
N ILE A 104 -8.64 -9.24 15.74
CA ILE A 104 -10.04 -9.03 16.13
C ILE A 104 -10.14 -8.26 17.46
N ASP A 105 -9.23 -8.56 18.38
CA ASP A 105 -9.18 -7.92 19.69
C ASP A 105 -9.01 -6.40 19.62
N ASN A 106 -8.42 -5.83 18.57
CA ASN A 106 -8.20 -4.39 18.46
C ASN A 106 -9.46 -3.62 18.05
N PHE A 107 -10.57 -4.31 17.77
CA PHE A 107 -11.80 -3.71 17.30
C PHE A 107 -13.00 -4.21 18.09
N GLU A 108 -13.94 -3.31 18.33
CA GLU A 108 -15.23 -3.65 18.92
C GLU A 108 -16.31 -2.88 18.19
N VAL A 109 -17.27 -3.60 17.61
CA VAL A 109 -18.43 -3.01 16.95
C VAL A 109 -19.64 -3.14 17.87
N LYS A 110 -20.28 -2.01 18.18
CA LYS A 110 -21.50 -1.92 18.99
C LYS A 110 -22.57 -1.19 18.20
N TRP A 111 -23.65 -1.87 17.89
CA TRP A 111 -24.84 -1.25 17.30
C TRP A 111 -25.65 -0.55 18.39
N GLN A 112 -26.01 0.72 18.17
CA GLN A 112 -26.97 1.46 19.01
C GLN A 112 -28.40 1.19 18.57
N ASP A 113 -28.60 1.11 17.26
CA ASP A 113 -29.81 0.68 16.58
C ASP A 113 -29.41 0.05 15.24
N ASP A 114 -30.36 -0.14 14.32
CA ASP A 114 -30.07 -0.73 13.03
C ASP A 114 -29.20 0.16 12.12
N ASN A 115 -29.29 1.47 12.26
CA ASN A 115 -28.64 2.43 11.38
C ASN A 115 -27.35 3.01 11.97
N VAL A 116 -27.18 2.93 13.29
CA VAL A 116 -26.06 3.56 13.99
C VAL A 116 -25.17 2.50 14.65
N ALA A 117 -23.92 2.43 14.21
CA ALA A 117 -22.87 1.62 14.82
C ALA A 117 -21.74 2.48 15.38
N LEU A 118 -21.20 2.05 16.52
CA LEU A 118 -19.97 2.56 17.11
C LEU A 118 -18.88 1.52 16.95
N ILE A 119 -17.80 1.89 16.27
CA ILE A 119 -16.61 1.05 16.09
C ILE A 119 -15.51 1.64 16.97
N ASN A 120 -15.21 0.97 18.08
CA ASN A 120 -14.10 1.32 18.94
C ASN A 120 -12.81 0.70 18.38
N VAL A 121 -11.81 1.55 18.16
CA VAL A 121 -10.47 1.16 17.71
C VAL A 121 -9.54 1.21 18.90
N TYR A 122 -8.74 0.16 19.06
CA TYR A 122 -7.79 0.05 20.14
C TYR A 122 -6.37 -0.14 19.59
N ARG A 123 -5.40 0.49 20.24
CA ARG A 123 -3.97 0.36 19.94
C ARG A 123 -3.20 -0.11 21.15
N LYS A 124 -1.97 -0.56 20.92
CA LYS A 124 -1.02 -0.92 21.97
C LYS A 124 0.01 0.18 22.13
N ALA A 125 0.25 0.61 23.36
CA ALA A 125 1.36 1.50 23.70
C ALA A 125 2.69 0.74 23.68
N GLU A 126 3.81 1.46 23.71
CA GLU A 126 5.11 0.87 24.03
C GLU A 126 5.03 0.23 25.42
N GLY A 127 5.18 -1.10 25.48
CA GLY A 127 4.92 -1.91 26.68
C GLY A 127 3.72 -2.84 26.56
N GLY A 128 2.96 -2.78 25.47
CA GLY A 128 1.90 -3.74 25.14
C GLY A 128 0.54 -3.45 25.78
N THR A 129 0.43 -2.41 26.61
CA THR A 129 -0.85 -1.98 27.20
C THR A 129 -1.79 -1.50 26.11
N ARG A 130 -2.98 -2.09 26.06
CA ARG A 130 -4.03 -1.71 25.11
C ARG A 130 -4.79 -0.49 25.63
N PHE A 131 -5.03 0.50 24.77
CA PHE A 131 -5.86 1.66 25.04
C PHE A 131 -6.85 1.90 23.89
N LYS A 132 -7.97 2.56 24.19
CA LYS A 132 -8.92 2.97 23.16
C LYS A 132 -8.39 4.23 22.48
N ASP A 133 -8.15 4.14 21.18
CA ASP A 133 -7.56 5.20 20.36
C ASP A 133 -8.64 6.14 19.83
N GLU A 134 -9.63 5.59 19.13
CA GLU A 134 -10.79 6.35 18.64
C GLU A 134 -12.09 5.55 18.71
N THR A 135 -13.21 6.27 18.63
CA THR A 135 -14.54 5.69 18.40
C THR A 135 -15.08 6.29 17.11
N ILE A 136 -15.35 5.44 16.13
CA ILE A 136 -15.93 5.82 14.84
C ILE A 136 -17.44 5.62 14.93
N ARG A 137 -18.22 6.68 14.69
CA ARG A 137 -19.68 6.58 14.56
C ARG A 137 -20.04 6.45 13.08
N LEU A 138 -20.61 5.31 12.71
CA LEU A 138 -21.13 5.03 11.37
C LEU A 138 -22.66 5.14 11.43
N ASP A 139 -23.23 6.01 10.61
CA ASP A 139 -24.67 6.27 10.51
C ASP A 139 -25.12 6.00 9.07
N THR A 140 -26.03 5.05 8.89
CA THR A 140 -26.51 4.60 7.57
C THR A 140 -27.81 5.28 7.13
N SER A 141 -28.32 6.25 7.90
CA SER A 141 -29.63 6.89 7.67
C SER A 141 -29.64 7.98 6.58
N ILE A 142 -28.62 8.02 5.71
CA ILE A 142 -28.35 9.14 4.78
C ILE A 142 -29.16 8.99 3.49
#